data_AF-A0A7Y0SNW4-F1
#
_entry.id   AF-A0A7Y0SNW4-F1
#
_cell.length_a   1.000
_cell.length_b   1.000
_cell.length_c   1.000
_cell.angle_alpha   90.00
_cell.angle_beta   90.00
_cell.angle_gamma   90.00
#
_symmetry.space_group_name_H-M   'P 1'
#
loop_
_entity.id
_entity.type
_entity.pdbx_description
1 polymer ?
#
loop_
_entity_poly.entity_id
_entity_poly.type
_entity_poly.pdbx_seq_one_letter_code
_entity_poly.pdbx_strand_id
1 'polypeptide(L)' 'QYQGKGIGSQVLKDVIEIAAQKSLPIKLCYLQGNRVGQLYKRLGFEVTGQDEQFVHMLKPRL' A
#
# COMPACT_ATOMS: atom_id res chain seq x y z
N GLN A 1 -5.88 -19.50 -5.32
CA GLN A 1 -6.30 -19.57 -6.74
C GLN A 1 -6.13 -18.24 -7.51
N TYR A 2 -6.22 -17.06 -6.85
CA TYR A 2 -6.11 -15.74 -7.52
C TYR A 2 -4.89 -14.89 -7.11
N GLN A 3 -4.12 -15.32 -6.12
CA GLN A 3 -2.87 -14.65 -5.73
C GLN A 3 -1.79 -14.81 -6.81
N GLY A 4 -0.83 -13.88 -6.85
CA GLY A 4 0.28 -13.91 -7.81
C GLY A 4 -0.08 -13.52 -9.25
N LYS A 5 -1.34 -13.22 -9.53
CA LYS A 5 -1.84 -12.86 -10.88
C LYS A 5 -1.88 -11.35 -11.16
N GLY A 6 -1.27 -10.54 -10.30
CA GLY A 6 -1.26 -9.07 -10.44
C GLY A 6 -2.56 -8.36 -10.07
N ILE A 7 -3.63 -9.08 -9.70
CA ILE A 7 -4.95 -8.50 -9.38
C ILE A 7 -4.85 -7.45 -8.26
N GLY A 8 -4.16 -7.76 -7.15
CA GLY A 8 -3.99 -6.81 -6.05
C GLY A 8 -3.22 -5.54 -6.47
N SER A 9 -2.24 -5.68 -7.37
CA SER A 9 -1.52 -4.54 -7.92
C SER A 9 -2.43 -3.66 -8.78
N GLN A 10 -3.34 -4.26 -9.56
CA GLN A 10 -4.28 -3.52 -10.39
C GLN A 10 -5.24 -2.71 -9.51
N VAL A 11 -5.88 -3.36 -8.53
CA VAL A 11 -6.80 -2.70 -7.60
C VAL A 11 -6.10 -1.54 -6.87
N LEU A 12 -4.86 -1.73 -6.41
CA LEU A 12 -4.12 -0.65 -5.73
C LEU A 12 -3.78 0.52 -6.66
N LYS A 13 -3.47 0.26 -7.93
CA LYS A 13 -3.21 1.33 -8.90
C LYS A 13 -4.46 2.18 -9.12
N ASP A 14 -5.62 1.54 -9.27
CA ASP A 14 -6.89 2.24 -9.45
C ASP A 14 -7.20 3.12 -8.22
N VAL A 15 -6.97 2.60 -7.01
CA VAL A 15 -7.12 3.39 -5.76
C VAL A 15 -6.14 4.57 -5.70
N ILE A 16 -4.89 4.37 -6.12
CA ILE A 16 -3.87 5.43 -6.17
C ILE A 16 -4.29 6.54 -7.14
N GLU A 17 -4.82 6.17 -8.31
CA GLU A 17 -5.30 7.13 -9.30
C GLU A 17 -6.46 7.96 -8.75
N ILE A 18 -7.44 7.31 -8.12
CA ILE A 18 -8.57 8.00 -7.47
C ILE A 18 -8.09 8.95 -6.38
N ALA A 19 -7.13 8.52 -5.55
CA ALA A 19 -6.58 9.35 -4.49
C ALA A 19 -5.82 10.57 -5.05
N ALA A 20 -5.06 10.38 -6.13
CA ALA A 20 -4.35 11.46 -6.81
C ALA A 20 -5.32 12.50 -7.38
N GLN A 21 -6.40 12.06 -8.06
CA GLN A 21 -7.44 12.95 -8.58
C GLN A 21 -8.14 13.77 -7.48
N LYS A 22 -8.23 13.21 -6.27
CA LYS A 22 -8.84 13.86 -5.10
C LYS A 22 -7.84 14.57 -4.20
N SER A 23 -6.55 14.58 -4.54
CA SER A 23 -5.45 15.11 -3.72
C SER A 23 -5.42 14.55 -2.29
N LEU A 24 -5.76 13.26 -2.13
CA LEU A 24 -5.81 12.57 -0.85
C LEU A 24 -4.55 11.72 -0.61
N PRO A 25 -4.04 11.69 0.63
CA PRO A 25 -3.04 10.70 1.02
C PRO A 25 -3.69 9.32 1.20
N ILE A 26 -2.90 8.25 1.09
CA ILE A 26 -3.35 6.87 1.38
C ILE A 26 -2.59 6.34 2.58
N LYS A 27 -3.31 5.83 3.57
CA LYS A 27 -2.76 5.13 4.73
C LYS A 27 -3.18 3.68 4.71
N LEU A 28 -2.25 2.79 5.05
CA LEU A 28 -2.53 1.37 5.23
C LEU A 28 -1.63 0.78 6.32
N CYS A 29 -1.97 -0.43 6.75
CA CYS A 29 -1.07 -1.24 7.57
C CYS A 29 -1.12 -2.70 7.13
N TYR A 30 -0.11 -3.47 7.52
CA TYR A 30 -0.07 -4.91 7.31
C TYR A 30 0.66 -5.60 8.46
N LEU A 31 0.39 -6.90 8.65
CA LEU A 31 0.99 -7.69 9.72
C LEU A 31 2.50 -7.89 9.54
N GLN A 32 3.25 -7.86 10.63
CA GLN A 32 4.67 -8.22 10.65
C GLN A 32 4.92 -9.59 10.00
N GLY A 33 6.02 -9.70 9.25
CA GLY A 33 6.38 -10.92 8.51
C GLY A 33 5.62 -11.15 7.19
N ASN A 34 4.58 -10.35 6.87
CA ASN A 34 3.89 -10.47 5.60
C ASN A 34 4.72 -9.86 4.44
N ARG A 35 4.86 -10.62 3.34
CA ARG A 35 5.63 -10.23 2.15
C ARG A 35 4.99 -9.09 1.35
N VAL A 36 3.74 -8.72 1.65
CA VAL A 36 2.99 -7.67 0.96
C VAL A 36 3.67 -6.30 1.05
N GLY A 37 4.51 -6.04 2.07
CA GLY A 37 5.25 -4.79 2.21
C GLY A 37 6.07 -4.41 0.98
N GLN A 38 6.63 -5.39 0.26
CA GLN A 38 7.38 -5.15 -0.98
C GLN A 38 6.49 -4.69 -2.14
N LEU A 39 5.23 -5.11 -2.18
CA LEU A 39 4.26 -4.59 -3.13
C LEU A 39 3.97 -3.12 -2.87
N TYR A 40 3.68 -2.76 -1.61
CA TYR A 40 3.39 -1.37 -1.24
C TYR A 40 4.58 -0.45 -1.49
N LYS A 41 5.80 -0.86 -1.11
CA LYS A 41 7.03 -0.07 -1.39
C LYS A 41 7.21 0.24 -2.88
N ARG A 42 7.02 -0.74 -3.77
CA ARG A 42 7.10 -0.54 -5.23
C ARG A 42 6.03 0.41 -5.78
N LEU A 43 4.92 0.57 -5.08
CA LEU A 43 3.85 1.51 -5.43
C LEU A 43 4.04 2.90 -4.79
N GLY A 44 5.20 3.14 -4.15
CA GLY A 44 5.55 4.43 -3.56
C GLY A 44 4.86 4.70 -2.24
N PHE A 45 4.54 3.66 -1.47
CA PHE A 45 4.24 3.80 -0.05
C PHE A 45 5.53 3.75 0.76
N GLU A 46 5.57 4.55 1.81
CA GLU A 46 6.69 4.66 2.74
C GLU A 46 6.26 4.20 4.13
N VAL A 47 7.17 3.57 4.87
CA VAL A 47 6.89 3.15 6.25
C VAL A 47 6.91 4.38 7.15
N THR A 48 5.83 4.59 7.91
CA THR A 48 5.71 5.72 8.84
C THR A 48 5.73 5.30 10.30
N GLY A 49 5.63 4.00 10.58
CA GLY A 49 5.66 3.47 11.93
C GLY A 49 5.52 1.95 11.93
N GLN A 50 5.97 1.32 13.00
CA GLN A 50 5.84 -0.12 13.21
C GLN A 50 5.63 -0.38 14.70
N ASP A 51 4.82 -1.37 15.01
CA ASP A 51 4.68 -1.95 16.35
C ASP A 51 4.88 -3.47 16.30
N GLU A 52 4.60 -4.16 17.41
CA GLU A 52 4.75 -5.61 17.53
C GLU A 52 3.95 -6.40 16.49
N GLN A 53 2.82 -5.86 16.03
CA GLN A 53 1.88 -6.56 15.17
C GLN A 53 1.86 -5.99 13.75
N PHE A 54 2.01 -4.68 13.59
CA PHE A 54 1.75 -3.98 12.34
C PHE A 54 2.92 -3.12 11.85
N VAL A 55 3.03 -3.05 10.53
CA VAL A 55 3.77 -2.04 9.80
C VAL A 55 2.79 -1.05 9.19
N HIS A 56 2.90 0.22 9.56
CA HIS A 56 2.09 1.31 9.03
C HIS A 56 2.80 1.99 7.88
N MET A 57 2.07 2.28 6.80
CA MET A 57 2.60 2.95 5.62
C MET A 57 1.71 4.09 5.14
N LEU A 58 2.35 5.08 4.54
CA LEU A 58 1.74 6.25 3.94
C LEU A 58 2.20 6.39 2.49
N LYS A 59 1.26 6.72 1.60
CA LYS A 59 1.58 7.36 0.33
C LYS A 59 1.13 8.82 0.42
N PRO A 60 2.05 9.80 0.36
CA PRO A 60 1.69 11.21 0.42
C PRO A 60 0.83 11.59 -0.79
N ARG A 61 0.01 12.63 -0.62
CA ARG A 61 -0.68 13.27 -1.75
C ARG A 61 0.36 13.88 -2.70
N LEU A 62 0.08 13.84 -4.00
CA LEU A 62 0.80 14.63 -5.00
C LEU A 62 0.44 16.11 -4.87
#